data_AF-A0A1B1BGX4-F1
#
_entry.id   AF-A0A1B1BGX4-F1
#
_cell.length_a   1.000
_cell.length_b   1.000
_cell.length_c   1.000
_cell.angle_alpha   90.00
_cell.angle_beta   90.00
_cell.angle_gamma   90.00
#
_symmetry.space_group_name_H-M   'P 1'
#
loop_
_entity.id
_entity.type
_entity.pdbx_description
1 polymer ?
#
loop_
_entity_poly.entity_id
_entity_poly.type
_entity_poly.pdbx_seq_one_letter_code
_entity_poly.pdbx_strand_id
1 'polypeptide(L)'
;MSCSGFNDTATIIVNADAGVRDGRMAAQEQQGWYRLATRVLDGVPIRGEGAVSDALAGLKTIAPSVTLGAMSTTGIGSAEWYTGQDALSAACADAGSELAVESFTGG
;
A
#
# COMPACT_ATOMS: atom_id res chain seq x y z
N MET A 1 11.66 -1.18 10.02
CA MET A 1 11.39 0.28 9.95
C MET A 1 10.74 0.69 8.62
N SER A 2 11.23 0.23 7.45
CA SER A 2 10.51 0.41 6.16
C SER A 2 9.32 -0.55 6.01
N CYS A 3 9.47 -1.81 6.45
CA CYS A 3 8.37 -2.79 6.54
C CYS A 3 7.21 -2.26 7.39
N SER A 4 7.50 -1.79 8.62
CA SER A 4 6.49 -1.17 9.49
C SER A 4 5.86 0.10 8.89
N GLY A 5 6.61 0.88 8.10
CA GLY A 5 6.05 2.04 7.42
C GLY A 5 5.10 1.67 6.28
N PHE A 6 5.31 0.52 5.63
CA PHE A 6 4.38 0.00 4.63
C PHE A 6 3.07 -0.54 5.24
N ASN A 7 3.08 -0.97 6.51
CA ASN A 7 1.88 -1.49 7.18
C ASN A 7 0.71 -0.49 7.18
N ASP A 8 0.98 0.81 7.28
CA ASP A 8 -0.07 1.84 7.21
C ASP A 8 -0.70 1.91 5.82
N THR A 9 0.11 1.86 4.76
CA THR A 9 -0.35 1.77 3.37
C THR A 9 -1.22 0.52 3.17
N ALA A 10 -0.74 -0.64 3.62
CA ALA A 10 -1.45 -1.90 3.50
C ALA A 10 -2.77 -1.90 4.28
N THR A 11 -2.77 -1.33 5.49
CA THR A 11 -3.96 -1.15 6.33
C THR A 11 -5.02 -0.31 5.61
N ILE A 12 -4.65 0.82 5.00
CA ILE A 12 -5.59 1.66 4.25
C ILE A 12 -6.22 0.87 3.09
N ILE A 13 -5.41 0.16 2.31
CA ILE A 13 -5.86 -0.58 1.13
C ILE A 13 -6.81 -1.71 1.54
N VAL A 14 -6.41 -2.54 2.51
CA VAL A 14 -7.21 -3.67 2.99
C VAL A 14 -8.57 -3.21 3.51
N ASN A 15 -8.63 -2.09 4.24
CA ASN A 15 -9.90 -1.57 4.75
C ASN A 15 -10.77 -0.95 3.65
N ALA A 16 -10.17 -0.29 2.66
CA ALA A 16 -10.91 0.21 1.51
C ALA A 16 -11.52 -0.95 0.69
N ASP A 17 -10.76 -2.02 0.48
CA ASP A 17 -11.20 -3.22 -0.24
C ASP A 17 -12.29 -3.96 0.51
N ALA A 18 -12.13 -4.12 1.83
CA ALA A 18 -13.16 -4.67 2.68
C ALA A 18 -14.42 -3.80 2.67
N GLY A 19 -14.28 -2.48 2.74
CA GLY A 19 -15.40 -1.54 2.69
C GLY A 19 -16.25 -1.71 1.43
N VAL A 20 -15.62 -1.83 0.25
CA VAL A 20 -16.34 -2.06 -1.02
C VAL A 20 -16.95 -3.45 -1.05
N ARG A 21 -16.17 -4.48 -0.71
CA ARG A 21 -16.63 -5.88 -0.70
C ARG A 21 -17.84 -6.09 0.20
N ASP A 22 -17.86 -5.43 1.35
CA ASP A 22 -18.91 -5.57 2.36
C ASP A 22 -20.09 -4.60 2.11
N GLY A 23 -20.05 -3.80 1.04
CA GLY A 23 -21.11 -2.86 0.67
C GLY A 23 -21.21 -1.60 1.55
N ARG A 24 -20.17 -1.30 2.33
CA ARG A 24 -20.08 -0.13 3.22
C ARG A 24 -19.48 1.11 2.54
N MET A 25 -18.79 0.90 1.42
CA MET A 25 -18.05 1.94 0.70
C MET A 25 -18.37 1.87 -0.80
N ALA A 26 -18.54 3.02 -1.44
CA ALA A 26 -18.66 3.07 -2.89
C ALA A 26 -17.29 2.89 -3.57
N ALA A 27 -17.25 2.30 -4.77
CA ALA A 27 -16.00 2.15 -5.53
C ALA A 27 -15.28 3.51 -5.77
N GLN A 28 -16.04 4.60 -5.95
CA GLN A 28 -15.46 5.94 -6.08
C GLN A 28 -14.72 6.39 -4.80
N GLU A 29 -15.27 6.04 -3.64
CA GLU A 29 -14.68 6.35 -2.35
C GLU A 29 -13.39 5.53 -2.13
N GLN A 30 -13.39 4.24 -2.49
CA GLN A 30 -12.19 3.39 -2.48
C GLN A 30 -11.05 3.99 -3.31
N GLN A 31 -11.34 4.55 -4.49
CA GLN A 31 -10.31 5.23 -5.28
C GLN A 31 -9.74 6.46 -4.56
N GLY A 32 -10.53 7.13 -3.72
CA GLY A 32 -10.04 8.18 -2.82
C GLY A 32 -9.06 7.64 -1.78
N TRP A 33 -9.39 6.51 -1.16
CA TRP A 33 -8.52 5.81 -0.20
C TRP A 33 -7.23 5.30 -0.84
N TYR A 34 -7.27 4.78 -2.06
CA TYR A 34 -6.08 4.39 -2.80
C TYR A 34 -5.15 5.58 -3.08
N ARG A 35 -5.70 6.74 -3.49
CA ARG A 35 -4.90 7.96 -3.64
C ARG A 35 -4.27 8.42 -2.31
N LEU A 36 -4.93 8.19 -1.18
CA LEU A 36 -4.33 8.42 0.14
C LEU A 36 -3.19 7.44 0.40
N ALA A 37 -3.41 6.15 0.13
CA ALA A 37 -2.41 5.11 0.30
C ALA A 37 -1.13 5.39 -0.51
N THR A 38 -1.22 5.92 -1.74
CA THR A 38 0.00 6.27 -2.51
C THR A 38 0.81 7.39 -1.88
N ARG A 39 0.17 8.38 -1.24
CA ARG A 39 0.87 9.45 -0.50
C ARG A 39 1.52 8.92 0.78
N VAL A 40 0.84 8.03 1.50
CA VAL A 40 1.40 7.37 2.70
C VAL A 40 2.60 6.51 2.31
N LEU A 41 2.47 5.72 1.24
CA LEU A 41 3.55 4.91 0.68
C LEU A 41 4.76 5.76 0.33
N ASP A 42 4.55 6.89 -0.36
CA ASP A 42 5.62 7.81 -0.75
C ASP A 42 6.39 8.36 0.46
N GLY A 43 5.70 8.58 1.59
CA GLY A 43 6.31 8.99 2.85
C GLY A 43 7.16 7.93 3.55
N VAL A 44 7.05 6.65 3.17
CA VAL A 44 7.84 5.57 3.79
C VAL A 44 9.32 5.72 3.42
N PRO A 45 10.24 5.87 4.39
CA PRO A 45 11.65 6.05 4.07
C PRO A 45 12.25 4.77 3.50
N ILE A 46 12.96 4.91 2.37
CA ILE A 46 13.87 3.89 1.85
C ILE A 46 15.23 4.15 2.50
N ARG A 47 15.76 3.21 3.28
CA ARG A 47 17.05 3.37 3.97
C ARG A 47 17.98 2.23 3.61
N GLY A 48 19.10 2.58 2.97
CA GLY A 48 20.15 1.65 2.60
C GLY A 48 19.80 0.80 1.36
N GLU A 49 20.74 -0.07 1.02
CA GLU A 49 20.64 -1.03 -0.09
C GLU A 49 20.08 -2.36 0.44
N GLY A 50 19.32 -3.09 -0.39
CA GLY A 50 18.83 -4.43 -0.08
C GLY A 50 17.39 -4.68 -0.51
N ALA A 51 16.98 -5.96 -0.43
CA ALA A 51 15.71 -6.44 -0.99
C ALA A 51 14.47 -5.67 -0.49
N VAL A 52 14.43 -5.25 0.78
CA VAL A 52 13.32 -4.44 1.33
C VAL A 52 13.27 -3.06 0.68
N SER A 53 14.43 -2.40 0.52
CA SER A 53 14.53 -1.09 -0.13
C SER A 53 14.15 -1.17 -1.61
N ASP A 54 14.63 -2.20 -2.32
CA ASP A 54 14.36 -2.42 -3.74
C ASP A 54 12.88 -2.73 -4.00
N ALA A 55 12.29 -3.62 -3.20
CA ALA A 55 10.87 -3.95 -3.30
C ALA A 55 9.98 -2.73 -2.98
N LEU A 56 10.33 -1.95 -1.96
CA LEU A 56 9.60 -0.73 -1.61
C LEU A 56 9.71 0.34 -2.71
N ALA A 57 10.88 0.50 -3.33
CA ALA A 57 11.08 1.39 -4.47
C ALA A 57 10.25 0.95 -5.69
N GLY A 58 10.17 -0.36 -5.93
CA GLY A 58 9.31 -0.95 -6.96
C GLY A 58 7.83 -0.59 -6.75
N LEU A 59 7.32 -0.75 -5.53
CA LEU A 59 5.94 -0.37 -5.19
C LEU A 59 5.66 1.12 -5.39
N LYS A 60 6.60 2.01 -5.01
CA LYS A 60 6.48 3.45 -5.26
C LYS A 60 6.46 3.80 -6.75
N THR A 61 7.10 2.98 -7.59
CA THR A 61 7.09 3.15 -9.04
C THR A 61 5.77 2.69 -9.65
N ILE A 62 5.22 1.58 -9.16
CA ILE A 62 3.93 1.02 -9.61
C ILE A 62 2.78 1.95 -9.22
N ALA A 63 2.81 2.47 -7.99
CA ALA A 63 1.76 3.32 -7.43
C ALA A 63 2.34 4.67 -6.96
N PRO A 64 2.70 5.56 -7.91
CA PRO A 64 3.27 6.85 -7.57
C PRO A 64 2.30 7.71 -6.77
N SER A 65 2.86 8.59 -5.94
CA SER A 65 2.10 9.54 -5.12
C SER A 65 1.15 10.36 -5.98
N VAL A 66 -0.13 10.38 -5.61
CA VAL A 66 -1.15 11.19 -6.28
C VAL A 66 -1.41 12.45 -5.48
N THR A 67 -1.13 13.60 -6.09
CA THR A 67 -1.36 14.93 -5.49
C THR A 67 -2.83 15.12 -5.10
N LEU A 68 -3.07 15.83 -3.99
CA LEU A 68 -4.41 16.20 -3.56
C LEU A 68 -5.17 16.95 -4.66
N GLY A 69 -6.44 16.61 -4.86
CA GLY A 69 -7.29 17.18 -5.90
C GLY A 69 -7.12 16.55 -7.29
N ALA A 70 -6.10 15.73 -7.53
CA ALA A 70 -5.97 14.98 -8.77
C ALA A 70 -6.89 13.74 -8.77
N MET A 71 -7.63 13.55 -9.86
CA MET A 71 -8.52 12.40 -10.09
C MET A 71 -7.86 11.34 -10.98
N SER A 72 -6.62 10.97 -10.67
CA SER A 72 -5.93 9.88 -11.37
C SER A 72 -6.27 8.52 -10.75
N THR A 73 -6.17 7.49 -11.59
CA THR A 73 -6.13 6.09 -11.16
C THR A 73 -4.77 5.79 -10.54
N THR A 74 -4.73 4.80 -9.65
CA THR A 74 -3.51 4.31 -9.00
C THR A 74 -3.13 2.94 -9.56
N GLY A 75 -1.85 2.56 -9.46
CA GLY A 75 -1.43 1.18 -9.72
C GLY A 75 -1.88 0.17 -8.66
N ILE A 76 -2.41 0.62 -7.52
CA ILE A 76 -2.91 -0.25 -6.45
C ILE A 76 -4.02 -1.18 -6.98
N GLY A 77 -3.85 -2.47 -6.70
CA GLY A 77 -4.77 -3.53 -7.15
C GLY A 77 -4.46 -4.10 -8.54
N SER A 78 -3.42 -3.62 -9.23
CA SER A 78 -2.93 -4.25 -10.47
C SER A 78 -2.14 -5.53 -10.19
N ALA A 79 -1.88 -6.35 -11.23
CA ALA A 79 -1.08 -7.56 -11.10
C ALA A 79 0.36 -7.25 -10.64
N GLU A 80 0.93 -6.16 -11.15
CA GLU A 80 2.24 -5.66 -10.77
C GLU A 80 2.27 -5.24 -9.30
N TRP A 81 1.20 -4.58 -8.82
CA TRP A 81 1.08 -4.20 -7.42
C TRP A 81 1.11 -5.42 -6.49
N TYR A 82 0.30 -6.45 -6.77
CA TYR A 82 0.29 -7.67 -5.96
C TYR A 82 1.64 -8.39 -6.01
N THR A 83 2.26 -8.49 -7.18
CA THR A 83 3.61 -9.07 -7.33
C THR A 83 4.65 -8.31 -6.51
N GLY A 84 4.62 -6.97 -6.54
CA GLY A 84 5.52 -6.14 -5.75
C GLY A 84 5.25 -6.24 -4.24
N GLN A 85 4.00 -6.39 -3.84
CA GLN A 85 3.60 -6.56 -2.44
C GLN A 85 4.12 -7.89 -1.89
N ASP A 86 3.99 -8.98 -2.67
CA ASP A 86 4.54 -10.29 -2.30
C ASP A 86 6.06 -10.24 -2.14
N ALA A 87 6.76 -9.57 -3.07
CA ALA A 87 8.20 -9.37 -2.99
C ALA A 87 8.62 -8.59 -1.73
N LEU A 88 7.90 -7.51 -1.40
CA LEU A 88 8.16 -6.75 -0.17
C LEU A 88 7.87 -7.59 1.07
N SER A 89 6.77 -8.36 1.08
CA SER A 89 6.40 -9.24 2.18
C SER A 89 7.48 -10.28 2.45
N ALA A 90 7.97 -10.95 1.40
CA ALA A 90 9.06 -11.91 1.49
C ALA A 90 10.35 -11.26 2.02
N ALA A 91 10.75 -10.12 1.48
CA ALA A 91 11.95 -9.41 1.92
C ALA A 91 11.86 -8.95 3.39
N CYS A 92 10.67 -8.55 3.84
CA CYS A 92 10.41 -8.17 5.21
C CYS A 92 10.42 -9.37 6.17
N ALA A 93 9.91 -10.52 5.75
CA ALA A 93 9.98 -11.77 6.50
C ALA A 93 11.44 -12.25 6.65
N ASP A 94 12.23 -12.24 5.57
CA ASP A 94 13.66 -12.60 5.59
C ASP A 94 14.47 -11.67 6.51
N ALA A 95 14.04 -10.41 6.64
CA ALA A 95 14.63 -9.43 7.55
C ALA A 95 14.11 -9.55 9.01
N GLY A 96 13.26 -10.53 9.32
CA GLY A 96 12.67 -10.75 10.64
C GLY A 96 11.65 -9.69 11.06
N SER A 97 11.02 -9.01 10.10
CA SER A 97 10.07 -7.92 10.31
C SER A 97 8.83 -8.11 9.45
N GLU A 98 8.05 -9.16 9.74
CA GLU A 98 6.80 -9.47 9.02
C GLU A 98 5.87 -8.25 8.87
N LEU A 99 5.21 -8.19 7.71
CA LEU A 99 4.18 -7.18 7.47
C LEU A 99 2.95 -7.49 8.32
N ALA A 100 2.29 -6.45 8.79
CA ALA A 100 1.06 -6.55 9.57
C ALA A 100 0.04 -5.55 9.04
N VAL A 101 -1.24 -5.91 9.14
CA VAL A 101 -2.37 -5.05 8.76
C VAL A 101 -3.40 -5.05 9.87
N GLU A 102 -3.95 -3.87 10.16
CA GLU A 102 -5.10 -3.73 11.05
C GLU A 102 -6.37 -3.71 10.20
N SER A 103 -7.34 -4.57 10.52
CA SER A 103 -8.62 -4.64 9.81
C SER A 103 -9.74 -4.13 10.69
N PHE A 104 -10.55 -3.20 10.17
CA PHE A 104 -11.66 -2.59 10.86
C PHE A 104 -12.98 -2.99 10.21
N THR A 105 -13.98 -3.31 11.04
CA THR A 105 -15.34 -3.65 10.59
C THR A 105 -16.31 -2.46 10.67
N GLY A 106 -15.88 -1.30 11.20
CA GLY A 106 -16.68 -0.09 11.36
C GLY A 106 -16.53 0.92 10.19
N GLY A 107 -17.44 1.89 10.12
CA GLY A 107 -17.43 3.01 9.15
C GLY A 107 -17.67 4.34 9.84
#